data_AF-A0A9P7WV15-F1
#
_entry.id   AF-A0A9P7WV15-F1
#
_cell.length_a   1.000
_cell.length_b   1.000
_cell.length_c   1.000
_cell.angle_alpha   90.00
_cell.angle_beta   90.00
_cell.angle_gamma   90.00
#
_symmetry.space_group_name_H-M   'P 1'
#
loop_
_entity.id
_entity.type
_entity.pdbx_description
1 polymer ?
#
loop_
_entity_poly.entity_id
_entity_poly.type
_entity_poly.pdbx_seq_one_letter_code
_entity_poly.pdbx_strand_id
1 'polypeptide(L)'
;MPPRIPAKLDYFEIQRQSWRRLQREETRPGGNPRLVDLAVMPTCMMCDNPMEKPLVCAGCKSAVYCGKSCIAANWKRGKTPRALPHKAYCAANAVQMKRTPIVREMLQQFPWGRVEMDATFAADVARARFDVLGGLGYGFWSEAGGITPHLSSQGQDPINKSKNKEMRALAEAYAAPAEYIAGYHLLTKKLPNDEEGWKLSPELIPWLNFDATHKPPPPASEAKIVNWHSWYQWRGLPKQSPAALLMNFPLSVYQMLVSVSEVTSPTISTAQDRHEVVVHYLGAEVELNFIPIFAELALLLPYTDIILVMYGPAVHDVVQKAKKTRPQSLAALASPSAPVYTYTAPEESGSGTIKIYIDGRNSEWPVAQPELTDFSPGRMPSALVACNAGILSYPAWSRVIAWCTITGVPFAVTEYAEQSAESQRDAFPIIVQHSIEALGGIEKLDERERASVSRVREYSIKLNPFARPGQRAVPCSRLPNLVNGFTIEVA
;
A
#
# COMPACT_ATOMS: atom_id res chain seq x y z
N MET A 1 -37.18 -8.70 5.85
CA MET A 1 -36.96 -9.00 4.42
C MET A 1 -35.52 -8.62 4.09
N PRO A 2 -34.71 -9.50 3.49
CA PRO A 2 -33.40 -9.08 3.00
C PRO A 2 -33.59 -7.99 1.94
N PRO A 3 -32.73 -6.95 1.90
CA PRO A 3 -32.85 -5.90 0.89
C PRO A 3 -32.71 -6.53 -0.50
N ARG A 4 -33.70 -6.28 -1.38
CA ARG A 4 -33.61 -6.63 -2.80
C ARG A 4 -32.37 -5.94 -3.36
N ILE A 5 -31.37 -6.71 -3.80
CA ILE A 5 -30.18 -6.19 -4.46
C ILE A 5 -30.65 -5.52 -5.77
N PRO A 6 -30.52 -4.19 -5.93
CA PRO A 6 -30.90 -3.52 -7.16
C PRO A 6 -30.03 -3.98 -8.33
N ALA A 7 -30.57 -3.93 -9.55
CA ALA A 7 -29.80 -4.21 -10.76
C ALA A 7 -28.55 -3.32 -10.84
N LYS A 8 -27.39 -3.93 -11.14
CA LYS A 8 -26.08 -3.32 -11.45
C LYS A 8 -25.90 -1.87 -10.95
N LEU A 9 -25.77 -1.69 -9.65
CA LEU A 9 -25.29 -0.41 -9.11
C LEU A 9 -23.77 -0.37 -9.26
N ASP A 10 -23.27 0.66 -9.95
CA ASP A 10 -21.84 1.00 -10.01
C ASP A 10 -21.29 1.19 -8.59
N TYR A 11 -20.16 0.53 -8.28
CA TYR A 11 -19.45 0.62 -7.00
C TYR A 11 -19.26 2.08 -6.58
N PHE A 12 -18.75 2.91 -7.49
CA PHE A 12 -18.45 4.29 -7.17
C PHE A 12 -19.72 5.10 -6.91
N GLU A 13 -20.81 4.81 -7.63
CA GLU A 13 -22.09 5.48 -7.41
C GLU A 13 -22.69 5.14 -6.04
N ILE A 14 -22.54 3.92 -5.55
CA ILE A 14 -22.96 3.55 -4.18
C ILE A 14 -22.22 4.40 -3.14
N GLN A 15 -20.92 4.59 -3.31
CA GLN A 15 -20.11 5.41 -2.41
C GLN A 15 -20.48 6.90 -2.52
N ARG A 16 -20.71 7.42 -3.73
CA ARG A 16 -21.20 8.80 -3.94
C ARG A 16 -22.58 9.02 -3.33
N GLN A 17 -23.49 8.06 -3.43
CA GLN A 17 -24.80 8.13 -2.77
C GLN A 17 -24.65 8.16 -1.24
N SER A 18 -23.72 7.37 -0.70
CA SER A 18 -23.39 7.37 0.73
C SER A 18 -22.84 8.73 1.18
N TRP A 19 -21.96 9.34 0.38
CA TRP A 19 -21.50 10.72 0.60
C TRP A 19 -22.66 11.73 0.57
N ARG A 20 -23.50 11.73 -0.47
CA ARG A 20 -24.65 12.64 -0.57
C ARG A 20 -25.59 12.51 0.64
N ARG A 21 -25.78 11.30 1.17
CA ARG A 21 -26.56 11.06 2.38
C ARG A 21 -25.89 11.69 3.61
N LEU A 22 -24.59 11.49 3.78
CA LEU A 22 -23.82 12.09 4.88
C LEU A 22 -23.84 13.63 4.79
N GLN A 23 -23.54 14.18 3.62
CA GLN A 23 -23.52 15.62 3.37
C GLN A 23 -24.86 16.29 3.70
N ARG A 24 -25.99 15.64 3.37
CA ARG A 24 -27.32 16.14 3.74
C ARG A 24 -27.50 16.24 5.26
N GLU A 25 -26.99 15.27 6.02
CA GLU A 25 -27.05 15.31 7.49
C GLU A 25 -26.08 16.33 8.09
N GLU A 26 -24.95 16.59 7.45
CA GLU A 26 -23.98 17.60 7.88
C GLU A 26 -24.48 19.03 7.64
N THR A 27 -25.26 19.25 6.59
CA THR A 27 -25.65 20.60 6.13
C THR A 27 -27.07 21.00 6.51
N ARG A 28 -27.98 20.05 6.79
CA ARG A 28 -29.37 20.38 7.14
C ARG A 28 -29.48 20.94 8.58
N PRO A 29 -30.35 21.94 8.83
CA PRO A 29 -30.65 22.38 10.18
C PRO A 29 -31.18 21.22 11.05
N GLY A 30 -30.57 21.00 12.21
CA GLY A 30 -30.93 19.89 13.11
C GLY A 30 -30.50 18.50 12.62
N GLY A 31 -29.66 18.43 11.59
CA GLY A 31 -29.11 17.17 11.08
C GLY A 31 -28.21 16.46 12.09
N ASN A 32 -28.12 15.14 11.98
CA ASN A 32 -27.27 14.33 12.84
C ASN A 32 -26.45 13.34 11.99
N PRO A 33 -25.24 13.74 11.56
CA PRO A 33 -24.34 12.88 10.78
C PRO A 33 -24.02 11.53 11.44
N ARG A 34 -24.14 11.43 12.76
CA ARG A 34 -23.91 10.17 13.50
C ARG A 34 -24.96 9.10 13.19
N LEU A 35 -26.11 9.47 12.61
CA LEU A 35 -27.13 8.52 12.16
C LEU A 35 -26.79 7.87 10.81
N VAL A 36 -25.78 8.36 10.10
CA VAL A 36 -25.28 7.80 8.84
C VAL A 36 -24.01 7.01 9.17
N ASP A 37 -24.16 5.80 9.68
CA ASP A 37 -23.05 4.88 9.89
C ASP A 37 -22.69 4.19 8.58
N LEU A 38 -21.41 4.20 8.24
CA LEU A 38 -20.85 3.61 7.01
C LEU A 38 -20.00 2.37 7.33
N ALA A 39 -20.09 1.86 8.56
CA ALA A 39 -19.49 0.61 8.97
C ALA A 39 -19.90 -0.53 8.04
N VAL A 40 -18.98 -1.48 7.86
CA VAL A 40 -19.30 -2.68 7.09
C VAL A 40 -20.09 -3.67 7.93
N MET A 41 -21.05 -4.35 7.29
CA MET A 41 -21.81 -5.40 7.94
C MET A 41 -20.87 -6.50 8.46
N PRO A 42 -20.85 -6.78 9.77
CA PRO A 42 -19.93 -7.75 10.34
C PRO A 42 -20.27 -9.17 9.87
N THR A 43 -19.24 -9.99 9.70
CA THR A 43 -19.38 -11.41 9.35
C THR A 43 -18.76 -12.29 10.42
N CYS A 44 -19.32 -13.49 10.59
CA CYS A 44 -18.79 -14.45 11.56
C CYS A 44 -17.42 -14.96 11.12
N MET A 45 -16.39 -14.83 11.94
CA MET A 45 -15.05 -15.39 11.65
C MET A 45 -15.04 -16.92 11.48
N MET A 46 -16.06 -17.63 11.98
CA MET A 46 -16.16 -19.09 11.86
C MET A 46 -16.99 -19.54 10.65
N CYS A 47 -18.15 -18.92 10.41
CA CYS A 47 -19.12 -19.42 9.42
C CYS A 47 -19.44 -18.44 8.28
N ASP A 48 -18.80 -17.27 8.24
CA ASP A 48 -18.99 -16.20 7.25
C ASP A 48 -20.38 -15.57 7.16
N ASN A 49 -21.34 -16.05 7.94
CA ASN A 49 -22.68 -15.47 7.92
C ASN A 49 -22.63 -14.00 8.38
N PRO A 50 -23.28 -13.08 7.64
CA PRO A 50 -23.44 -11.70 8.07
C PRO A 50 -24.35 -11.61 9.30
N MET A 51 -24.20 -10.54 10.09
CA MET A 51 -25.03 -10.29 11.28
C MET A 51 -25.13 -8.80 11.61
N GLU A 52 -26.21 -8.43 12.28
CA GLU A 52 -26.39 -7.05 12.77
C GLU A 52 -25.83 -6.86 14.18
N LYS A 53 -25.85 -7.91 15.02
CA LYS A 53 -25.46 -7.86 16.44
C LYS A 53 -24.28 -8.80 16.70
N PRO A 54 -23.05 -8.41 16.32
CA PRO A 54 -21.88 -9.25 16.50
C PRO A 54 -21.53 -9.46 17.98
N LEU A 55 -21.15 -10.69 18.33
CA LEU A 55 -20.37 -10.94 19.53
C LEU A 55 -18.89 -10.76 19.20
N VAL A 56 -18.17 -10.05 20.05
CA VAL A 56 -16.71 -9.92 19.94
C VAL A 56 -16.06 -10.75 21.04
N CYS A 57 -14.96 -11.43 20.72
CA CYS A 57 -14.20 -12.20 21.72
C CYS A 57 -13.88 -11.34 22.95
N ALA A 58 -14.27 -11.80 24.13
CA ALA A 58 -14.10 -11.04 25.36
C ALA A 58 -12.64 -10.86 25.77
N GLY A 59 -11.75 -11.78 25.38
CA GLY A 59 -10.31 -11.71 25.67
C GLY A 59 -9.58 -10.71 24.77
N CYS A 60 -9.62 -10.92 23.46
CA CYS A 60 -8.85 -10.09 22.53
C CYS A 60 -9.58 -8.84 22.02
N LYS A 61 -10.91 -8.74 22.15
CA LYS A 61 -11.73 -7.66 21.58
C LYS A 61 -11.65 -7.49 20.05
N SER A 62 -11.07 -8.46 19.34
CA SER A 62 -10.85 -8.40 17.89
C SER A 62 -11.80 -9.31 17.10
N ALA A 63 -11.84 -10.60 17.42
CA ALA A 63 -12.54 -11.60 16.60
C ALA A 63 -14.06 -11.50 16.72
N VAL A 64 -14.76 -11.50 15.58
CA VAL A 64 -16.21 -11.30 15.47
C VAL A 64 -16.96 -12.61 15.22
N TYR A 65 -18.08 -12.83 15.91
CA TYR A 65 -18.85 -14.07 15.87
C TYR A 65 -20.37 -13.84 15.93
N CYS A 66 -21.15 -14.73 15.31
CA CYS A 66 -22.62 -14.71 15.38
C CYS A 66 -23.18 -15.21 16.71
N GLY A 67 -22.39 -15.93 17.51
CA GLY A 67 -22.88 -16.62 18.69
C GLY A 67 -21.81 -17.42 19.42
N LYS A 68 -22.13 -17.84 20.65
CA LYS A 68 -21.24 -18.62 21.52
C LYS A 68 -20.81 -19.95 20.91
N SER A 69 -21.66 -20.57 20.10
CA SER A 69 -21.35 -21.83 19.39
C SER A 69 -20.18 -21.65 18.41
N CYS A 70 -20.18 -20.58 17.62
CA CYS A 70 -19.09 -20.28 16.69
C CYS A 70 -17.80 -19.86 17.41
N ILE A 71 -17.90 -19.19 18.57
CA ILE A 71 -16.73 -18.93 19.44
C ILE A 71 -16.12 -20.26 19.87
N ALA A 72 -16.92 -21.16 20.45
CA ALA A 72 -16.43 -22.45 20.94
C ALA A 72 -15.85 -23.33 19.82
N ALA A 73 -16.43 -23.27 18.61
CA ALA A 73 -15.91 -23.97 17.44
C ALA A 73 -14.55 -23.41 17.00
N ASN A 74 -14.44 -22.09 16.79
CA ASN A 74 -13.19 -21.45 16.35
C ASN A 74 -12.09 -21.55 17.43
N TRP A 75 -12.47 -21.61 18.70
CA TRP A 75 -11.52 -21.86 19.79
C TRP A 75 -10.83 -23.23 19.70
N LYS A 76 -11.53 -24.24 19.18
CA LYS A 76 -11.03 -25.62 19.06
C LYS A 76 -10.37 -25.90 17.71
N ARG A 77 -10.87 -25.32 16.63
CA ARG A 77 -10.35 -25.54 15.27
C ARG A 77 -10.43 -24.27 14.43
N GLY A 78 -9.50 -24.12 13.49
CA GLY A 78 -9.60 -23.05 12.50
C GLY A 78 -10.80 -23.19 11.57
N LYS A 79 -11.10 -22.09 10.87
CA LYS A 79 -12.18 -22.01 9.88
C LYS A 79 -11.98 -22.98 8.72
N THR A 80 -10.78 -23.01 8.14
CA THR A 80 -10.40 -23.89 7.03
C THR A 80 -9.36 -24.93 7.48
N PRO A 81 -9.19 -26.03 6.72
CA PRO A 81 -8.10 -26.97 6.98
C PRO A 81 -6.76 -26.25 7.09
N ARG A 82 -5.93 -26.64 8.07
CA ARG A 82 -4.62 -26.03 8.41
C ARG A 82 -4.66 -24.61 8.97
N ALA A 83 -5.80 -23.92 8.99
CA ALA A 83 -5.91 -22.64 9.68
C ALA A 83 -5.81 -22.87 11.20
N LEU A 84 -5.09 -21.99 11.88
CA LEU A 84 -4.98 -22.04 13.33
C LEU A 84 -6.32 -21.67 13.98
N PRO A 85 -6.69 -22.31 15.11
CA PRO A 85 -7.85 -21.90 15.89
C PRO A 85 -7.62 -20.54 16.56
N HIS A 86 -8.69 -19.84 16.92
CA HIS A 86 -8.62 -18.54 17.60
C HIS A 86 -7.76 -18.54 18.85
N LYS A 87 -7.74 -19.65 19.59
CA LYS A 87 -6.93 -19.79 20.80
C LYS A 87 -5.44 -19.52 20.55
N ALA A 88 -4.93 -19.83 19.36
CA ALA A 88 -3.51 -19.65 19.02
C ALA A 88 -3.09 -18.18 18.93
N TYR A 89 -4.01 -17.28 18.54
CA TYR A 89 -3.69 -15.87 18.32
C TYR A 89 -4.46 -14.90 19.24
N CYS A 90 -5.36 -15.38 20.10
CA CYS A 90 -6.15 -14.52 20.98
C CYS A 90 -5.28 -13.61 21.87
N ALA A 91 -4.20 -14.14 22.44
CA ALA A 91 -3.28 -13.36 23.27
C ALA A 91 -2.55 -12.27 22.47
N ALA A 92 -1.99 -12.62 21.31
CA ALA A 92 -1.33 -11.66 20.41
C ALA A 92 -2.31 -10.57 19.95
N ASN A 93 -3.51 -10.95 19.53
CA ASN A 93 -4.56 -10.00 19.14
C ASN A 93 -4.90 -9.01 20.27
N ALA A 94 -4.93 -9.46 21.53
CA ALA A 94 -5.18 -8.58 22.66
C ALA A 94 -4.08 -7.51 22.82
N VAL A 95 -2.82 -7.85 22.53
CA VAL A 95 -1.70 -6.90 22.51
C VAL A 95 -1.84 -5.94 21.33
N GLN A 96 -2.12 -6.45 20.14
CA GLN A 96 -2.24 -5.65 18.91
C GLN A 96 -3.43 -4.68 18.96
N MET A 97 -4.53 -5.03 19.64
CA MET A 97 -5.65 -4.11 19.88
C MET A 97 -5.24 -2.86 20.68
N LYS A 98 -4.10 -2.86 21.37
CA LYS A 98 -3.56 -1.65 22.02
C LYS A 98 -3.15 -0.58 21.01
N ARG A 99 -3.01 -0.90 19.72
CA ARG A 99 -2.76 0.11 18.66
C ARG A 99 -4.02 0.87 18.25
N THR A 100 -5.22 0.40 18.60
CA THR A 100 -6.48 1.02 18.15
C THR A 100 -6.57 2.52 18.46
N PRO A 101 -6.20 3.03 19.65
CA PRO A 101 -6.21 4.48 19.91
C PRO A 101 -5.28 5.25 18.97
N ILE A 102 -4.06 4.75 18.76
CA ILE A 102 -3.05 5.39 17.90
C ILE A 102 -3.55 5.45 16.45
N VAL A 103 -4.12 4.35 15.95
CA VAL A 103 -4.70 4.28 14.60
C VAL A 103 -5.88 5.25 14.45
N ARG A 104 -6.69 5.41 15.50
CA ARG A 104 -7.80 6.35 15.51
C ARG A 104 -7.31 7.79 15.49
N GLU A 105 -6.33 8.13 16.32
CA GLU A 105 -5.72 9.46 16.38
C GLU A 105 -5.07 9.85 15.04
N MET A 106 -4.44 8.88 14.36
CA MET A 106 -3.88 9.07 13.03
C MET A 106 -4.94 9.56 12.03
N LEU A 107 -6.19 9.10 12.13
CA LEU A 107 -7.31 9.57 11.30
C LEU A 107 -7.91 10.88 11.81
N GLN A 108 -8.11 11.00 13.13
CA GLN A 108 -8.83 12.12 13.74
C GLN A 108 -8.07 13.45 13.67
N GLN A 109 -6.77 13.44 13.36
CA GLN A 109 -6.04 14.68 13.04
C GLN A 109 -6.53 15.37 11.76
N PHE A 110 -7.32 14.68 10.93
CA PHE A 110 -7.89 15.21 9.70
C PHE A 110 -9.36 15.58 9.89
N PRO A 111 -9.81 16.76 9.46
CA PRO A 111 -11.20 17.22 9.59
C PRO A 111 -12.18 16.41 8.74
N TRP A 112 -11.71 15.73 7.69
CA TRP A 112 -12.48 14.76 6.90
C TRP A 112 -12.43 13.34 7.48
N GLY A 113 -11.60 13.10 8.51
CA GLY A 113 -11.42 11.82 9.15
C GLY A 113 -12.61 11.46 10.04
N ARG A 114 -13.37 10.45 9.64
CA ARG A 114 -14.55 9.97 10.36
C ARG A 114 -14.38 8.50 10.75
N VAL A 115 -14.60 8.22 12.03
CA VAL A 115 -14.54 6.86 12.60
C VAL A 115 -15.96 6.32 12.70
N GLU A 116 -16.20 5.18 12.04
CA GLU A 116 -17.50 4.50 12.06
C GLU A 116 -17.73 3.75 13.38
N MET A 117 -18.95 3.25 13.61
CA MET A 117 -19.29 2.55 14.87
C MET A 117 -18.45 1.28 15.10
N ASP A 118 -17.96 0.66 14.04
CA ASP A 118 -17.08 -0.51 14.09
C ASP A 118 -15.58 -0.15 14.13
N ALA A 119 -15.26 1.14 14.32
CA ALA A 119 -13.92 1.74 14.29
C ALA A 119 -13.25 1.79 12.91
N THR A 120 -13.96 1.47 11.83
CA THR A 120 -13.42 1.58 10.47
C THR A 120 -13.47 3.01 9.93
N PHE A 121 -12.87 3.21 8.77
CA PHE A 121 -12.87 4.46 8.01
C PHE A 121 -13.38 4.21 6.58
N ALA A 122 -14.45 4.90 6.20
CA ALA A 122 -15.00 4.88 4.85
C ALA A 122 -14.18 5.78 3.90
N ALA A 123 -12.98 5.33 3.53
CA ALA A 123 -12.03 6.09 2.69
C ALA A 123 -12.62 6.53 1.34
N ASP A 124 -13.52 5.75 0.76
CA ASP A 124 -14.12 6.04 -0.54
C ASP A 124 -15.14 7.15 -0.45
N VAL A 125 -15.92 7.18 0.64
CA VAL A 125 -16.81 8.30 0.94
C VAL A 125 -16.01 9.57 1.24
N ALA A 126 -14.85 9.44 1.90
CA ALA A 126 -13.93 10.57 2.06
C ALA A 126 -13.40 11.09 0.71
N ARG A 127 -13.07 10.22 -0.26
CA ARG A 127 -12.70 10.65 -1.62
C ARG A 127 -13.86 11.26 -2.38
N ALA A 128 -15.07 10.71 -2.25
CA ALA A 128 -16.27 11.26 -2.87
C ALA A 128 -16.58 12.68 -2.38
N ARG A 129 -16.23 13.01 -1.13
CA ARG A 129 -16.33 14.38 -0.60
C ARG A 129 -15.49 15.41 -1.37
N PHE A 130 -14.39 14.99 -1.98
CA PHE A 130 -13.52 15.84 -2.79
C PHE A 130 -13.76 15.68 -4.30
N ASP A 131 -14.81 14.96 -4.70
CA ASP A 131 -15.13 14.66 -6.11
C ASP A 131 -14.01 13.92 -6.87
N VAL A 132 -13.18 13.18 -6.13
CA VAL A 132 -12.03 12.42 -6.69
C VAL A 132 -12.24 10.90 -6.66
N LEU A 133 -13.46 10.42 -6.38
CA LEU A 133 -13.75 8.98 -6.39
C LEU A 133 -14.22 8.51 -7.76
N GLY A 134 -13.41 7.67 -8.42
CA GLY A 134 -13.86 6.95 -9.61
C GLY A 134 -12.79 6.10 -10.30
N GLY A 135 -13.19 5.56 -11.45
CA GLY A 135 -12.35 4.76 -12.34
C GLY A 135 -11.43 5.60 -13.21
N LEU A 136 -11.32 5.23 -14.50
CA LEU A 136 -10.51 5.98 -15.46
C LEU A 136 -10.96 7.45 -15.55
N GLY A 137 -10.00 8.37 -15.55
CA GLY A 137 -10.25 9.81 -15.72
C GLY A 137 -10.25 10.64 -14.42
N TYR A 138 -10.06 10.00 -13.26
CA TYR A 138 -9.99 10.66 -11.95
C TYR A 138 -8.55 11.01 -11.54
N GLY A 139 -7.65 11.23 -12.51
CA GLY A 139 -6.27 11.63 -12.24
C GLY A 139 -5.51 10.55 -11.46
N PHE A 140 -4.80 10.97 -10.41
CA PHE A 140 -4.07 10.11 -9.48
C PHE A 140 -4.99 9.27 -8.58
N TRP A 141 -6.28 9.59 -8.52
CA TRP A 141 -7.25 8.91 -7.67
C TRP A 141 -7.96 7.74 -8.36
N SER A 142 -7.71 7.57 -9.65
CA SER A 142 -8.30 6.53 -10.46
C SER A 142 -7.99 5.16 -9.88
N GLU A 143 -9.03 4.35 -9.68
CA GLU A 143 -8.91 2.99 -9.15
C GLU A 143 -9.84 2.02 -9.86
N ALA A 144 -9.63 0.73 -9.66
CA ALA A 144 -10.46 -0.31 -10.27
C ALA A 144 -11.89 -0.31 -9.71
N GLY A 145 -12.05 0.20 -8.49
CA GLY A 145 -13.24 0.02 -7.66
C GLY A 145 -13.31 -1.39 -7.07
N GLY A 146 -14.34 -1.63 -6.28
CA GLY A 146 -14.60 -2.95 -5.68
C GLY A 146 -13.94 -3.17 -4.33
N ILE A 147 -14.06 -4.42 -3.84
CA ILE A 147 -13.68 -4.80 -2.47
C ILE A 147 -12.36 -5.59 -2.39
N THR A 148 -11.74 -5.90 -3.53
CA THR A 148 -10.50 -6.68 -3.59
C THR A 148 -9.30 -5.74 -3.48
N PRO A 149 -8.42 -5.93 -2.47
CA PRO A 149 -7.32 -5.01 -2.21
C PRO A 149 -6.10 -5.16 -3.14
N HIS A 150 -6.03 -6.26 -3.89
CA HIS A 150 -4.91 -6.58 -4.79
C HIS A 150 -5.44 -7.14 -6.10
N LEU A 151 -4.61 -7.13 -7.15
CA LEU A 151 -4.90 -7.91 -8.35
C LEU A 151 -5.05 -9.38 -7.98
N SER A 152 -6.17 -9.98 -8.38
CA SER A 152 -6.35 -11.42 -8.24
C SER A 152 -5.33 -12.11 -9.13
N SER A 153 -4.44 -12.92 -8.57
CA SER A 153 -3.69 -13.90 -9.36
C SER A 153 -4.71 -14.75 -10.12
N GLN A 154 -4.47 -15.02 -11.41
CA GLN A 154 -5.40 -15.77 -12.25
C GLN A 154 -5.85 -17.05 -11.51
N GLY A 155 -7.12 -17.09 -11.07
CA GLY A 155 -7.72 -18.24 -10.38
C GLY A 155 -7.81 -18.19 -8.84
N GLN A 156 -7.40 -17.11 -8.16
CA GLN A 156 -7.49 -16.98 -6.69
C GLN A 156 -8.36 -15.82 -6.20
N ASP A 157 -9.43 -15.46 -6.89
CA ASP A 157 -10.44 -14.58 -6.29
C ASP A 157 -11.22 -15.36 -5.20
N PRO A 158 -11.04 -15.05 -3.90
CA PRO A 158 -11.70 -15.78 -2.82
C PRO A 158 -13.21 -15.63 -2.87
N ILE A 159 -13.70 -14.53 -3.46
CA ILE A 159 -15.12 -14.20 -3.49
C ILE A 159 -15.84 -15.03 -4.55
N ASN A 160 -15.18 -15.32 -5.67
CA ASN A 160 -15.66 -16.25 -6.69
C ASN A 160 -15.77 -17.71 -6.20
N LYS A 161 -15.05 -18.07 -5.13
CA LYS A 161 -15.15 -19.40 -4.47
C LYS A 161 -16.18 -19.46 -3.35
N SER A 162 -16.89 -18.37 -3.05
CA SER A 162 -17.94 -18.36 -2.02
C SER A 162 -19.11 -19.27 -2.42
N LYS A 163 -19.52 -20.16 -1.52
CA LYS A 163 -20.75 -20.97 -1.68
C LYS A 163 -22.03 -20.15 -1.50
N ASN A 164 -21.92 -18.88 -1.07
CA ASN A 164 -23.06 -18.00 -0.88
C ASN A 164 -23.36 -17.23 -2.18
N LYS A 165 -24.53 -17.53 -2.78
CA LYS A 165 -25.00 -16.93 -4.04
C LYS A 165 -25.13 -15.39 -3.96
N GLU A 166 -25.51 -14.85 -2.81
CA GLU A 166 -25.65 -13.40 -2.61
C GLU A 166 -24.28 -12.71 -2.58
N MET A 167 -23.29 -13.32 -1.93
CA MET A 167 -21.91 -12.82 -1.92
C MET A 167 -21.27 -12.84 -3.31
N ARG A 168 -21.58 -13.85 -4.14
CA ARG A 168 -21.13 -13.88 -5.53
C ARG A 168 -21.75 -12.77 -6.37
N ALA A 169 -23.07 -12.59 -6.28
CA ALA A 169 -23.76 -11.51 -6.98
C ALA A 169 -23.24 -10.13 -6.55
N LEU A 170 -22.93 -9.96 -5.26
CA LEU A 170 -22.31 -8.75 -4.73
C LEU A 170 -20.90 -8.53 -5.28
N ALA A 171 -20.09 -9.58 -5.38
CA ALA A 171 -18.75 -9.54 -5.97
C ALA A 171 -18.79 -9.13 -7.46
N GLU A 172 -19.70 -9.74 -8.22
CA GLU A 172 -19.89 -9.43 -9.64
C GLU A 172 -20.39 -7.99 -9.83
N ALA A 173 -21.26 -7.49 -8.93
CA ALA A 173 -21.70 -6.09 -8.95
C ALA A 173 -20.57 -5.10 -8.60
N TYR A 174 -19.57 -5.54 -7.83
CA TYR A 174 -18.42 -4.75 -7.42
C TYR A 174 -17.15 -5.06 -8.22
N ALA A 175 -17.24 -5.83 -9.30
CA ALA A 175 -16.11 -6.14 -10.14
C ALA A 175 -15.62 -4.87 -10.85
N ALA A 176 -14.31 -4.74 -10.98
CA ALA A 176 -13.72 -3.65 -11.73
C ALA A 176 -14.21 -3.66 -13.19
N PRO A 177 -14.36 -2.48 -13.85
CA PRO A 177 -14.67 -2.42 -15.26
C PRO A 177 -13.65 -3.21 -16.09
N ALA A 178 -14.10 -3.97 -17.09
CA ALA A 178 -13.22 -4.79 -17.93
C ALA A 178 -12.12 -4.00 -18.65
N GLU A 179 -12.31 -2.68 -18.83
CA GLU A 179 -11.37 -1.79 -19.49
C GLU A 179 -10.30 -1.21 -18.57
N TYR A 180 -10.49 -1.29 -17.25
CA TYR A 180 -9.56 -0.74 -16.27
C TYR A 180 -8.23 -1.50 -16.29
N ILE A 181 -7.14 -0.75 -16.24
CA ILE A 181 -5.79 -1.27 -16.06
C ILE A 181 -5.02 -0.32 -15.15
N ALA A 182 -4.28 -0.87 -14.19
CA ALA A 182 -3.35 -0.10 -13.39
C ALA A 182 -2.26 0.52 -14.30
N GLY A 183 -1.92 1.78 -14.05
CA GLY A 183 -0.98 2.53 -14.87
C GLY A 183 -1.54 3.01 -16.20
N TYR A 184 -2.86 3.17 -16.34
CA TYR A 184 -3.45 3.57 -17.64
C TYR A 184 -2.88 4.89 -18.20
N HIS A 185 -2.41 5.82 -17.36
CA HIS A 185 -1.72 7.04 -17.79
C HIS A 185 -0.42 6.75 -18.54
N LEU A 186 0.24 5.63 -18.26
CA LEU A 186 1.43 5.18 -18.98
C LEU A 186 1.14 4.73 -20.41
N LEU A 187 -0.14 4.50 -20.76
CA LEU A 187 -0.57 4.24 -22.15
C LEU A 187 -0.65 5.53 -22.99
N THR A 188 -0.35 6.68 -22.39
CA THR A 188 -0.29 7.98 -23.06
C THR A 188 1.18 8.40 -23.27
N LYS A 189 1.40 9.58 -23.89
CA LYS A 189 2.74 10.15 -24.12
C LYS A 189 3.27 10.98 -22.95
N LYS A 190 2.42 11.36 -22.00
CA LYS A 190 2.76 12.28 -20.92
C LYS A 190 1.91 11.96 -19.69
N LEU A 191 2.53 11.93 -18.52
CA LEU A 191 1.79 11.80 -17.27
C LEU A 191 1.05 13.11 -16.92
N PRO A 192 -0.06 13.04 -16.16
CA PRO A 192 -0.75 14.22 -15.66
C PRO A 192 0.19 15.14 -14.87
N ASN A 193 0.00 16.45 -14.99
CA ASN A 193 0.61 17.42 -14.08
C ASN A 193 -0.09 17.41 -12.70
N ASP A 194 0.33 18.31 -11.80
CA ASP A 194 -0.23 18.37 -10.44
C ASP A 194 -1.75 18.63 -10.42
N GLU A 195 -2.26 19.60 -11.20
CA GLU A 195 -3.69 19.90 -11.26
C GLU A 195 -4.50 18.75 -11.88
N GLU A 196 -4.05 18.24 -13.03
CA GLU A 196 -4.70 17.15 -13.77
C GLU A 196 -4.71 15.84 -12.97
N GLY A 197 -3.65 15.61 -12.20
CA GLY A 197 -3.46 14.45 -11.36
C GLY A 197 -4.25 14.54 -10.06
N TRP A 198 -4.05 15.60 -9.28
CA TRP A 198 -4.71 15.75 -7.99
C TRP A 198 -6.18 16.09 -8.11
N LYS A 199 -6.62 16.88 -9.10
CA LYS A 199 -8.03 17.28 -9.26
C LYS A 199 -8.67 17.82 -7.97
N LEU A 200 -7.87 18.46 -7.13
CA LEU A 200 -8.31 19.13 -5.90
C LEU A 200 -8.32 20.64 -6.13
N SER A 201 -8.94 21.37 -5.22
CA SER A 201 -8.73 22.82 -5.14
C SER A 201 -7.23 23.13 -4.93
N PRO A 202 -6.67 24.18 -5.55
CA PRO A 202 -5.24 24.50 -5.52
C PRO A 202 -4.60 24.51 -4.12
N GLU A 203 -5.32 25.00 -3.12
CA GLU A 203 -4.86 25.07 -1.71
C GLU A 203 -4.73 23.71 -1.02
N LEU A 204 -5.29 22.65 -1.61
CA LEU A 204 -5.23 21.28 -1.10
C LEU A 204 -4.23 20.41 -1.86
N ILE A 205 -3.60 20.94 -2.92
CA ILE A 205 -2.64 20.21 -3.74
C ILE A 205 -1.23 20.27 -3.10
N PRO A 206 -0.56 19.13 -2.87
CA PRO A 206 0.85 19.10 -2.53
C PRO A 206 1.69 19.29 -3.80
N TRP A 207 1.83 20.55 -4.23
CA TRP A 207 2.50 20.90 -5.49
C TRP A 207 3.94 20.38 -5.58
N LEU A 208 4.32 19.93 -6.78
CA LEU A 208 5.69 19.55 -7.16
C LEU A 208 6.29 20.55 -8.15
N ASN A 209 5.43 21.21 -8.95
CA ASN A 209 5.80 22.33 -9.78
C ASN A 209 5.61 23.62 -8.99
N PHE A 210 6.72 24.31 -8.72
CA PHE A 210 6.75 25.51 -7.89
C PHE A 210 6.88 26.77 -8.73
N ASP A 211 6.27 27.85 -8.26
CA ASP A 211 6.29 29.17 -8.90
C ASP A 211 6.16 30.29 -7.84
N ALA A 212 5.87 31.52 -8.27
CA ALA A 212 5.69 32.64 -7.35
C ALA A 212 4.51 32.47 -6.36
N THR A 213 3.53 31.63 -6.71
CA THR A 213 2.33 31.35 -5.91
C THR A 213 2.48 30.11 -5.03
N HIS A 214 3.16 29.07 -5.53
CA HIS A 214 3.41 27.82 -4.82
C HIS A 214 4.91 27.70 -4.54
N LYS A 215 5.33 28.11 -3.34
CA LYS A 215 6.74 28.07 -2.95
C LYS A 215 7.20 26.64 -2.58
N PRO A 216 8.45 26.28 -2.90
CA PRO A 216 9.01 25.01 -2.47
C PRO A 216 9.17 24.94 -0.94
N PRO A 217 9.07 23.74 -0.34
CA PRO A 217 9.42 23.56 1.06
C PRO A 217 10.93 23.73 1.26
N PRO A 218 11.39 24.10 2.48
CA PRO A 218 12.81 24.08 2.81
C PRO A 218 13.35 22.65 2.73
N PRO A 219 14.69 22.45 2.66
CA PRO A 219 15.28 21.13 2.58
C PRO A 219 14.85 20.27 3.77
N ALA A 220 14.51 19.01 3.51
CA ALA A 220 14.07 18.10 4.57
C ALA A 220 15.14 17.82 5.64
N SER A 221 16.42 18.10 5.36
CA SER A 221 17.52 18.07 6.34
C SER A 221 17.31 19.04 7.51
N GLU A 222 16.51 20.10 7.33
CA GLU A 222 16.22 21.12 8.33
C GLU A 222 14.94 20.82 9.13
N ALA A 223 14.24 19.71 8.84
CA ALA A 223 12.96 19.37 9.43
C ALA A 223 12.92 17.94 9.97
N LYS A 224 12.21 17.73 11.08
CA LYS A 224 11.97 16.39 11.62
C LYS A 224 10.66 15.80 11.08
N ILE A 225 10.73 15.22 9.89
CA ILE A 225 9.56 14.62 9.20
C ILE A 225 9.42 13.16 9.62
N VAL A 226 8.59 12.90 10.63
CA VAL A 226 8.47 11.58 11.30
C VAL A 226 7.05 11.02 11.34
N ASN A 227 6.05 11.79 10.92
CA ASN A 227 4.65 11.38 10.84
C ASN A 227 3.83 12.37 9.99
N TRP A 228 2.54 12.07 9.76
CA TRP A 228 1.61 12.95 9.05
C TRP A 228 1.52 14.37 9.63
N HIS A 229 1.63 14.59 10.93
CA HIS A 229 1.60 15.94 11.48
C HIS A 229 2.80 16.77 10.96
N SER A 230 4.01 16.25 11.15
CA SER A 230 5.24 16.90 10.71
C SER A 230 5.34 17.07 9.18
N TRP A 231 4.85 16.11 8.38
CA TRP A 231 4.89 16.24 6.92
C TRP A 231 3.95 17.34 6.40
N TYR A 232 2.72 17.43 6.90
CA TYR A 232 1.81 18.51 6.52
C TYR A 232 2.36 19.88 6.94
N GLN A 233 2.96 19.96 8.13
CA GLN A 233 3.59 21.20 8.61
C GLN A 233 4.77 21.61 7.72
N TRP A 234 5.68 20.67 7.41
CA TRP A 234 6.83 20.92 6.53
C TRP A 234 6.39 21.32 5.12
N ARG A 235 5.32 20.72 4.59
CA ARG A 235 4.76 21.09 3.28
C ARG A 235 3.97 22.40 3.27
N GLY A 236 3.65 22.96 4.43
CA GLY A 236 2.71 24.08 4.51
C GLY A 236 1.29 23.72 4.02
N LEU A 237 0.93 22.43 4.07
CA LEU A 237 -0.34 21.91 3.55
C LEU A 237 -1.41 21.90 4.65
N PRO A 238 -2.63 22.41 4.39
CA PRO A 238 -3.71 22.35 5.38
C PRO A 238 -4.17 20.92 5.62
N LYS A 239 -4.58 20.59 6.86
CA LYS A 239 -5.11 19.26 7.22
C LYS A 239 -6.42 18.93 6.49
N GLN A 240 -7.09 19.91 5.89
CA GLN A 240 -8.22 19.72 5.00
C GLN A 240 -7.85 18.94 3.73
N SER A 241 -6.59 18.98 3.30
CA SER A 241 -6.16 18.21 2.13
C SER A 241 -6.29 16.71 2.39
N PRO A 242 -6.84 15.93 1.45
CA PRO A 242 -6.90 14.47 1.53
C PRO A 242 -5.60 13.80 1.07
N ALA A 243 -4.51 14.55 0.84
CA ALA A 243 -3.28 14.03 0.24
C ALA A 243 -2.72 12.78 0.93
N ALA A 244 -2.93 12.62 2.24
CA ALA A 244 -2.49 11.44 3.01
C ALA A 244 -3.11 10.12 2.49
N LEU A 245 -4.24 10.18 1.78
CA LEU A 245 -4.87 9.01 1.18
C LEU A 245 -4.06 8.43 0.01
N LEU A 246 -3.24 9.23 -0.68
CA LEU A 246 -2.34 8.80 -1.76
C LEU A 246 -0.86 8.85 -1.34
N MET A 247 -0.44 9.90 -0.64
CA MET A 247 0.96 10.10 -0.22
C MET A 247 1.48 9.00 0.71
N ASN A 248 0.59 8.18 1.27
CA ASN A 248 1.02 7.04 2.09
C ASN A 248 1.98 6.10 1.32
N PHE A 249 1.91 6.00 -0.02
CA PHE A 249 2.84 5.19 -0.80
C PHE A 249 4.28 5.75 -0.81
N PRO A 250 4.56 6.96 -1.34
CA PRO A 250 5.92 7.50 -1.33
C PRO A 250 6.46 7.73 0.10
N LEU A 251 5.62 8.12 1.05
CA LEU A 251 6.08 8.34 2.43
C LEU A 251 6.37 7.01 3.17
N SER A 252 5.73 5.91 2.79
CA SER A 252 6.12 4.57 3.26
C SER A 252 7.45 4.12 2.68
N VAL A 253 7.71 4.44 1.40
CA VAL A 253 9.03 4.18 0.80
C VAL A 253 10.10 4.99 1.52
N TYR A 254 9.87 6.28 1.77
CA TYR A 254 10.76 7.11 2.57
C TYR A 254 11.02 6.49 3.96
N GLN A 255 9.98 6.07 4.67
CA GLN A 255 10.10 5.41 5.98
C GLN A 255 10.95 4.13 5.91
N MET A 256 10.73 3.30 4.89
CA MET A 256 11.48 2.07 4.69
C MET A 256 12.96 2.36 4.41
N LEU A 257 13.26 3.30 3.52
CA LEU A 257 14.65 3.63 3.15
C LEU A 257 15.42 4.28 4.30
N VAL A 258 14.78 5.16 5.08
CA VAL A 258 15.45 5.99 6.09
C VAL A 258 15.49 5.33 7.48
N SER A 259 14.44 4.62 7.88
CA SER A 259 14.27 4.16 9.26
C SER A 259 14.15 2.64 9.43
N VAL A 260 14.06 1.89 8.33
CA VAL A 260 14.02 0.43 8.37
C VAL A 260 15.30 -0.14 7.79
N SER A 261 15.60 0.20 6.53
CA SER A 261 16.81 -0.24 5.84
C SER A 261 18.02 0.67 6.07
N GLU A 262 17.79 1.90 6.54
CA GLU A 262 18.83 2.90 6.85
C GLU A 262 19.85 3.12 5.71
N VAL A 263 19.41 3.01 4.46
CA VAL A 263 20.28 3.15 3.27
C VAL A 263 20.51 4.61 2.86
N THR A 264 19.75 5.53 3.44
CA THR A 264 19.86 6.98 3.21
C THR A 264 19.23 7.74 4.37
N SER A 265 19.44 9.05 4.43
CA SER A 265 18.72 9.95 5.35
C SER A 265 18.65 11.36 4.76
N PRO A 266 17.75 12.24 5.26
CA PRO A 266 17.71 13.62 4.80
C PRO A 266 19.03 14.39 5.00
N THR A 267 19.93 13.92 5.84
CA THR A 267 21.18 14.61 6.21
C THR A 267 22.44 13.94 5.69
N ILE A 268 22.34 12.83 4.95
CA ILE A 268 23.53 12.08 4.49
C ILE A 268 24.24 12.77 3.32
N SER A 269 23.47 13.39 2.42
CA SER A 269 23.97 14.02 1.19
C SER A 269 24.08 15.53 1.35
N THR A 270 25.00 16.16 0.62
CA THR A 270 25.16 17.62 0.55
C THR A 270 25.24 18.10 -0.90
N ALA A 271 25.18 19.42 -1.13
CA ALA A 271 25.33 19.99 -2.47
C ALA A 271 26.66 19.59 -3.15
N GLN A 272 27.73 19.39 -2.37
CA GLN A 272 29.05 19.02 -2.87
C GLN A 272 29.30 17.51 -2.91
N ASP A 273 28.55 16.73 -2.13
CA ASP A 273 28.66 15.28 -2.03
C ASP A 273 27.28 14.64 -2.16
N ARG A 274 26.89 14.41 -3.41
CA ARG A 274 25.60 13.81 -3.77
C ARG A 274 25.72 12.29 -3.79
N HIS A 275 24.72 11.60 -3.25
CA HIS A 275 24.66 10.14 -3.26
C HIS A 275 23.57 9.64 -4.21
N GLU A 276 23.88 8.58 -4.95
CA GLU A 276 22.90 7.84 -5.75
C GLU A 276 22.30 6.70 -4.93
N VAL A 277 20.98 6.55 -4.95
CA VAL A 277 20.26 5.43 -4.30
C VAL A 277 19.40 4.72 -5.34
N VAL A 278 19.72 3.45 -5.59
CA VAL A 278 18.97 2.59 -6.53
C VAL A 278 17.97 1.75 -5.76
N VAL A 279 16.68 1.98 -5.99
CA VAL A 279 15.58 1.35 -5.26
C VAL A 279 14.76 0.50 -6.22
N HIS A 280 14.63 -0.79 -5.92
CA HIS A 280 13.71 -1.67 -6.62
C HIS A 280 12.37 -1.73 -5.86
N TYR A 281 11.32 -1.19 -6.47
CA TYR A 281 9.96 -1.24 -5.95
C TYR A 281 9.24 -2.47 -6.52
N LEU A 282 8.89 -3.41 -5.64
CA LEU A 282 8.32 -4.69 -6.05
C LEU A 282 6.81 -4.74 -5.80
N GLY A 283 6.09 -5.36 -6.73
CA GLY A 283 4.64 -5.55 -6.63
C GLY A 283 3.83 -4.28 -6.89
N ALA A 284 4.32 -3.36 -7.73
CA ALA A 284 3.58 -2.16 -8.08
C ALA A 284 2.26 -2.52 -8.78
N GLU A 285 1.16 -1.96 -8.29
CA GLU A 285 -0.19 -2.10 -8.84
C GLU A 285 -0.81 -0.71 -9.03
N VAL A 286 -1.65 -0.26 -8.08
CA VAL A 286 -2.35 1.02 -8.15
C VAL A 286 -1.39 2.20 -8.19
N GLU A 287 -0.16 2.03 -7.68
CA GLU A 287 0.91 3.02 -7.67
C GLU A 287 1.28 3.51 -9.07
N LEU A 288 1.08 2.67 -10.09
CA LEU A 288 1.31 3.04 -11.48
C LEU A 288 0.37 4.16 -11.95
N ASN A 289 -0.77 4.37 -11.29
CA ASN A 289 -1.71 5.45 -11.63
C ASN A 289 -1.20 6.84 -11.18
N PHE A 290 -0.24 6.89 -10.27
CA PHE A 290 0.19 8.14 -9.63
C PHE A 290 1.72 8.24 -9.51
N ILE A 291 2.45 7.69 -10.47
CA ILE A 291 3.93 7.76 -10.55
C ILE A 291 4.51 9.14 -10.20
N PRO A 292 3.97 10.28 -10.65
CA PRO A 292 4.55 11.58 -10.34
C PRO A 292 4.64 11.90 -8.84
N ILE A 293 3.74 11.37 -8.00
CA ILE A 293 3.77 11.67 -6.56
C ILE A 293 4.99 11.07 -5.84
N PHE A 294 5.68 10.11 -6.45
CA PHE A 294 6.97 9.60 -5.95
C PHE A 294 8.11 10.63 -6.08
N ALA A 295 7.91 11.72 -6.82
CA ALA A 295 8.78 12.90 -6.79
C ALA A 295 8.97 13.48 -5.38
N GLU A 296 8.01 13.27 -4.48
CA GLU A 296 8.14 13.70 -3.09
C GLU A 296 9.40 13.13 -2.42
N LEU A 297 9.87 11.94 -2.83
CA LEU A 297 11.12 11.37 -2.33
C LEU A 297 12.34 12.28 -2.61
N ALA A 298 12.36 12.97 -3.74
CA ALA A 298 13.43 13.92 -4.09
C ALA A 298 13.38 15.20 -3.25
N LEU A 299 12.20 15.58 -2.73
CA LEU A 299 12.06 16.69 -1.77
C LEU A 299 12.44 16.24 -0.34
N LEU A 300 12.12 14.99 0.02
CA LEU A 300 12.39 14.40 1.33
C LEU A 300 13.86 13.99 1.54
N LEU A 301 14.59 13.75 0.45
CA LEU A 301 16.00 13.34 0.43
C LEU A 301 16.82 14.36 -0.37
N PRO A 302 17.10 15.54 0.20
CA PRO A 302 17.87 16.57 -0.47
C PRO A 302 19.22 16.03 -0.93
N TYR A 303 19.71 16.57 -2.05
CA TYR A 303 20.98 16.24 -2.69
C TYR A 303 21.19 14.77 -3.04
N THR A 304 20.12 13.98 -3.06
CA THR A 304 20.17 12.55 -3.37
C THR A 304 19.63 12.30 -4.78
N ASP A 305 20.31 11.44 -5.53
CA ASP A 305 19.91 11.02 -6.88
C ASP A 305 19.26 9.64 -6.81
N ILE A 306 17.93 9.60 -6.93
CA ILE A 306 17.14 8.38 -6.73
C ILE A 306 16.85 7.73 -8.08
N ILE A 307 17.17 6.45 -8.22
CA ILE A 307 16.71 5.61 -9.33
C ILE A 307 15.68 4.64 -8.78
N LEU A 308 14.41 4.83 -9.13
CA LEU A 308 13.31 3.97 -8.68
C LEU A 308 12.87 3.07 -9.84
N VAL A 309 13.03 1.76 -9.72
CA VAL A 309 12.62 0.79 -10.75
C VAL A 309 11.43 -0.02 -10.23
N MET A 310 10.28 0.08 -10.89
CA MET A 310 9.06 -0.62 -10.49
C MET A 310 8.90 -1.95 -11.25
N TYR A 311 8.56 -2.99 -10.51
CA TYR A 311 8.33 -4.35 -11.00
C TYR A 311 6.98 -4.90 -10.53
N GLY A 312 6.43 -5.84 -11.29
CA GLY A 312 5.27 -6.65 -10.86
C GLY A 312 4.33 -7.03 -12.01
N PRO A 313 3.30 -7.85 -11.73
CA PRO A 313 2.35 -8.28 -12.75
C PRO A 313 1.64 -7.11 -13.44
N ALA A 314 1.22 -6.07 -12.70
CA ALA A 314 0.58 -4.90 -13.28
C ALA A 314 1.52 -4.11 -14.21
N VAL A 315 2.80 -4.04 -13.85
CA VAL A 315 3.84 -3.43 -14.67
C VAL A 315 4.01 -4.19 -15.98
N HIS A 316 4.08 -5.52 -15.91
CA HIS A 316 4.13 -6.37 -17.08
C HIS A 316 2.91 -6.14 -17.97
N ASP A 317 1.70 -6.23 -17.41
CA ASP A 317 0.45 -6.11 -18.16
C ASP A 317 0.33 -4.77 -18.90
N VAL A 318 0.64 -3.65 -18.23
CA VAL A 318 0.56 -2.33 -18.86
C VAL A 318 1.59 -2.17 -19.98
N VAL A 319 2.82 -2.67 -19.81
CA VAL A 319 3.87 -2.63 -20.83
C VAL A 319 3.53 -3.51 -22.03
N GLN A 320 3.03 -4.72 -21.82
CA GLN A 320 2.62 -5.60 -22.92
C GLN A 320 1.43 -5.01 -23.69
N LYS A 321 0.44 -4.48 -22.97
CA LYS A 321 -0.70 -3.76 -23.58
C LYS A 321 -0.24 -2.54 -24.37
N ALA A 322 0.70 -1.75 -23.81
CA ALA A 322 1.28 -0.58 -24.45
C ALA A 322 1.98 -0.94 -25.77
N LYS A 323 2.88 -1.92 -25.75
CA LYS A 323 3.60 -2.39 -26.96
C LYS A 323 2.64 -2.84 -28.06
N LYS A 324 1.56 -3.52 -27.69
CA LYS A 324 0.55 -4.00 -28.65
C LYS A 324 -0.36 -2.91 -29.20
N THR A 325 -0.79 -1.96 -28.36
CA THR A 325 -1.92 -1.06 -28.69
C THR A 325 -1.53 0.42 -28.81
N ARG A 326 -0.42 0.83 -28.21
CA ARG A 326 0.05 2.22 -28.06
C ARG A 326 1.59 2.29 -28.12
N PRO A 327 2.25 1.93 -29.24
CA PRO A 327 3.72 1.79 -29.31
C PRO A 327 4.51 3.08 -29.05
N GLN A 328 3.85 4.24 -29.05
CA GLN A 328 4.43 5.56 -28.77
C GLN A 328 4.14 6.06 -27.35
N SER A 329 3.56 5.22 -26.49
CA SER A 329 3.26 5.57 -25.11
C SER A 329 4.49 5.43 -24.20
N LEU A 330 4.44 6.06 -23.02
CA LEU A 330 5.50 5.99 -22.02
C LEU A 330 5.84 4.53 -21.66
N ALA A 331 4.83 3.69 -21.42
CA ALA A 331 5.08 2.28 -21.11
C ALA A 331 5.66 1.48 -22.27
N ALA A 332 5.30 1.80 -23.52
CA ALA A 332 5.87 1.09 -24.67
C ALA A 332 7.33 1.47 -24.92
N LEU A 333 7.69 2.72 -24.63
CA LEU A 333 9.03 3.28 -24.82
C LEU A 333 9.93 3.09 -23.59
N ALA A 334 9.39 2.65 -22.46
CA ALA A 334 10.13 2.39 -21.24
C ALA A 334 11.28 1.41 -21.49
N SER A 335 12.49 1.81 -21.08
CA SER A 335 13.70 1.03 -21.23
C SER A 335 14.69 1.37 -20.11
N PRO A 336 15.77 0.60 -19.95
CA PRO A 336 16.87 0.95 -19.05
C PRO A 336 17.44 2.36 -19.22
N SER A 337 17.41 2.90 -20.44
CA SER A 337 17.93 4.24 -20.75
C SER A 337 16.85 5.31 -20.82
N ALA A 338 15.57 4.94 -20.73
CA ALA A 338 14.43 5.85 -20.88
C ALA A 338 13.47 5.73 -19.68
N PRO A 339 13.61 6.60 -18.66
CA PRO A 339 12.66 6.64 -17.55
C PRO A 339 11.28 7.08 -18.03
N VAL A 340 10.23 6.58 -17.39
CA VAL A 340 8.84 7.02 -17.66
C VAL A 340 8.52 8.36 -17.00
N TYR A 341 9.32 8.75 -16.00
CA TYR A 341 9.19 10.02 -15.30
C TYR A 341 10.54 10.46 -14.71
N THR A 342 10.79 11.76 -14.69
CA THR A 342 11.98 12.35 -14.07
C THR A 342 11.60 13.65 -13.40
N TYR A 343 12.17 13.90 -12.23
CA TYR A 343 11.96 15.12 -11.47
C TYR A 343 13.26 15.55 -10.78
N THR A 344 13.45 16.85 -10.67
CA THR A 344 14.52 17.48 -9.90
C THR A 344 13.88 18.54 -9.02
N ALA A 345 14.07 18.40 -7.71
CA ALA A 345 13.62 19.39 -6.75
C ALA A 345 14.31 20.74 -7.00
N PRO A 346 13.68 21.86 -6.62
CA PRO A 346 14.34 23.17 -6.65
C PRO A 346 15.59 23.21 -5.77
N GLU A 347 16.47 24.17 -6.03
CA GLU A 347 17.69 24.38 -5.23
C GLU A 347 17.35 24.67 -3.77
N GLU A 348 16.27 25.41 -3.54
CA GLU A 348 15.74 25.76 -2.22
C GLU A 348 15.24 24.54 -1.43
N SER A 349 14.96 23.41 -2.09
CA SER A 349 14.63 22.14 -1.43
C SER A 349 15.80 21.15 -1.41
N GLY A 350 16.98 21.56 -1.87
CA GLY A 350 18.19 20.74 -1.89
C GLY A 350 18.41 19.94 -3.18
N SER A 351 17.76 20.29 -4.30
CA SER A 351 18.06 19.71 -5.62
C SER A 351 18.10 18.18 -5.71
N GLY A 352 17.38 17.45 -4.86
CA GLY A 352 17.27 15.99 -5.00
C GLY A 352 16.68 15.63 -6.36
N THR A 353 17.06 14.49 -6.92
CA THR A 353 16.49 14.01 -8.19
C THR A 353 15.86 12.65 -8.03
N ILE A 354 14.87 12.36 -8.85
CA ILE A 354 14.35 11.01 -9.03
C ILE A 354 14.14 10.71 -10.50
N LYS A 355 14.54 9.51 -10.91
CA LYS A 355 14.21 8.90 -12.20
C LYS A 355 13.42 7.63 -11.93
N ILE A 356 12.24 7.53 -12.52
CA ILE A 356 11.35 6.38 -12.34
C ILE A 356 11.32 5.55 -13.61
N TYR A 357 11.62 4.27 -13.46
CA TYR A 357 11.62 3.26 -14.51
C TYR A 357 10.59 2.20 -14.21
N ILE A 358 10.14 1.50 -15.25
CA ILE A 358 9.28 0.33 -15.14
C ILE A 358 9.89 -0.82 -15.94
N ASP A 359 9.93 -2.02 -15.35
CA ASP A 359 10.38 -3.22 -16.05
C ASP A 359 9.21 -4.19 -16.26
N GLY A 360 8.64 -4.14 -17.47
CA GLY A 360 7.56 -5.03 -17.87
C GLY A 360 8.00 -6.25 -18.67
N ARG A 361 9.31 -6.58 -18.72
CA ARG A 361 9.81 -7.76 -19.46
C ARG A 361 9.33 -9.06 -18.83
N ASN A 362 9.31 -9.11 -17.50
CA ASN A 362 8.84 -10.25 -16.71
C ASN A 362 7.70 -9.82 -15.77
N SER A 363 6.78 -10.72 -15.47
CA SER A 363 5.71 -10.50 -14.48
C SER A 363 6.22 -10.60 -13.03
N GLU A 364 7.37 -11.23 -12.82
CA GLU A 364 8.06 -11.37 -11.54
C GLU A 364 9.41 -10.63 -11.57
N TRP A 365 9.92 -10.28 -10.39
CA TRP A 365 11.26 -9.69 -10.27
C TRP A 365 12.34 -10.71 -10.70
N PRO A 366 13.29 -10.35 -11.57
CA PRO A 366 14.20 -11.32 -12.20
C PRO A 366 15.39 -11.72 -11.29
N VAL A 367 15.09 -12.39 -10.17
CA VAL A 367 16.04 -12.82 -9.11
C VAL A 367 17.27 -13.58 -9.64
N ALA A 368 17.15 -14.29 -10.76
CA ALA A 368 18.12 -15.30 -11.22
C ALA A 368 18.80 -14.98 -12.56
N GLN A 369 18.64 -13.76 -13.08
CA GLN A 369 19.25 -13.36 -14.35
C GLN A 369 19.82 -11.95 -14.18
N PRO A 370 21.06 -11.81 -13.66
CA PRO A 370 21.74 -10.51 -13.53
C PRO A 370 21.77 -9.76 -14.86
N GLU A 371 21.97 -10.47 -15.99
CA GLU A 371 21.84 -9.92 -17.35
C GLU A 371 20.43 -9.43 -17.74
N LEU A 372 19.37 -9.85 -17.03
CA LEU A 372 18.02 -9.30 -17.17
C LEU A 372 17.68 -8.25 -16.11
N THR A 373 18.50 -8.00 -15.09
CA THR A 373 18.33 -6.85 -14.17
C THR A 373 18.81 -5.52 -14.78
N ASP A 374 19.04 -5.53 -16.10
CA ASP A 374 19.68 -4.49 -16.93
C ASP A 374 18.98 -3.12 -17.00
N PHE A 375 18.19 -2.72 -16.00
CA PHE A 375 17.81 -1.31 -15.79
C PHE A 375 18.95 -0.50 -15.14
N SER A 376 20.03 -1.17 -14.75
CA SER A 376 21.33 -0.58 -14.39
C SER A 376 22.42 -1.62 -14.73
N PRO A 377 23.11 -1.52 -15.88
CA PRO A 377 24.12 -2.51 -16.26
C PRO A 377 25.14 -2.71 -15.12
N GLY A 378 25.13 -3.90 -14.50
CA GLY A 378 26.09 -4.29 -13.46
C GLY A 378 25.98 -3.60 -12.09
N ARG A 379 24.87 -2.93 -11.73
CA ARG A 379 24.71 -2.33 -10.37
C ARG A 379 23.72 -3.11 -9.51
N MET A 380 24.16 -3.49 -8.30
CA MET A 380 23.25 -4.00 -7.27
C MET A 380 22.34 -2.87 -6.77
N PRO A 381 21.05 -3.14 -6.50
CA PRO A 381 20.18 -2.17 -5.87
C PRO A 381 20.68 -1.84 -4.46
N SER A 382 20.53 -0.57 -4.06
CA SER A 382 20.79 -0.12 -2.69
C SER A 382 19.77 -0.69 -1.71
N ALA A 383 18.51 -0.83 -2.15
CA ALA A 383 17.45 -1.46 -1.37
C ALA A 383 16.32 -1.99 -2.26
N LEU A 384 15.61 -3.00 -1.75
CA LEU A 384 14.30 -3.41 -2.25
C LEU A 384 13.21 -2.89 -1.30
N VAL A 385 12.08 -2.47 -1.88
CA VAL A 385 10.90 -2.05 -1.12
C VAL A 385 9.62 -2.63 -1.74
N ALA A 386 8.61 -2.90 -0.92
CA ALA A 386 7.27 -3.25 -1.41
C ALA A 386 6.18 -2.76 -0.46
N CYS A 387 5.08 -2.22 -1.01
CA CYS A 387 3.95 -1.77 -0.21
C CYS A 387 2.86 -2.85 -0.14
N ASN A 388 2.29 -3.07 1.06
CA ASN A 388 1.26 -4.08 1.32
C ASN A 388 1.59 -5.44 0.69
N ALA A 389 2.83 -5.88 0.87
CA ALA A 389 3.45 -6.89 0.01
C ALA A 389 2.77 -8.26 0.10
N GLY A 390 2.15 -8.59 1.23
CA GLY A 390 1.53 -9.89 1.46
C GLY A 390 2.52 -11.02 1.18
N ILE A 391 3.71 -10.97 1.77
CA ILE A 391 4.90 -11.73 1.34
C ILE A 391 4.64 -13.25 1.30
N LEU A 392 3.79 -13.79 2.18
CA LEU A 392 3.43 -15.21 2.17
C LEU A 392 2.24 -15.59 1.28
N SER A 393 1.65 -14.61 0.60
CA SER A 393 0.48 -14.79 -0.26
C SER A 393 0.87 -15.16 -1.69
N TYR A 394 2.12 -14.89 -2.11
CA TYR A 394 2.62 -15.12 -3.46
C TYR A 394 3.94 -15.91 -3.42
N PRO A 395 4.06 -17.06 -4.13
CA PRO A 395 5.27 -17.88 -4.10
C PRO A 395 6.55 -17.16 -4.57
N ALA A 396 6.42 -16.19 -5.49
CA ALA A 396 7.53 -15.43 -6.04
C ALA A 396 8.39 -14.74 -4.98
N TRP A 397 7.79 -14.32 -3.86
CA TRP A 397 8.49 -13.66 -2.77
C TRP A 397 9.58 -14.52 -2.12
N SER A 398 9.42 -15.85 -2.09
CA SER A 398 10.42 -16.75 -1.50
C SER A 398 11.82 -16.54 -2.09
N ARG A 399 11.89 -16.34 -3.41
CA ARG A 399 13.15 -16.09 -4.14
C ARG A 399 13.73 -14.71 -3.82
N VAL A 400 12.89 -13.70 -3.69
CA VAL A 400 13.30 -12.33 -3.32
C VAL A 400 13.92 -12.31 -1.93
N ILE A 401 13.23 -12.90 -0.94
CA ILE A 401 13.70 -12.98 0.46
C ILE A 401 15.05 -13.69 0.52
N ALA A 402 15.15 -14.86 -0.13
CA ALA A 402 16.37 -15.64 -0.15
C ALA A 402 17.53 -14.85 -0.78
N TRP A 403 17.31 -14.24 -1.94
CA TRP A 403 18.34 -13.48 -2.64
C TRP A 403 18.81 -12.27 -1.83
N CYS A 404 17.91 -11.50 -1.24
CA CYS A 404 18.29 -10.35 -0.40
C CYS A 404 19.08 -10.81 0.83
N THR A 405 18.66 -11.91 1.46
CA THR A 405 19.35 -12.49 2.62
C THR A 405 20.75 -12.97 2.25
N ILE A 406 20.90 -13.67 1.12
CA ILE A 406 22.18 -14.22 0.65
C ILE A 406 23.13 -13.09 0.25
N THR A 407 22.65 -12.10 -0.51
CA THR A 407 23.50 -11.01 -1.03
C THR A 407 23.74 -9.89 -0.01
N GLY A 408 22.93 -9.83 1.05
CA GLY A 408 22.95 -8.77 2.06
C GLY A 408 22.38 -7.44 1.56
N VAL A 409 21.56 -7.46 0.50
CA VAL A 409 20.85 -6.28 0.03
C VAL A 409 19.66 -6.01 0.96
N PRO A 410 19.52 -4.80 1.53
CA PRO A 410 18.41 -4.46 2.39
C PRO A 410 17.06 -4.62 1.70
N PHE A 411 16.12 -5.27 2.39
CA PHE A 411 14.75 -5.41 1.92
C PHE A 411 13.76 -5.06 3.02
N ALA A 412 12.86 -4.11 2.75
CA ALA A 412 11.81 -3.72 3.65
C ALA A 412 10.46 -3.75 2.95
N VAL A 413 9.39 -4.05 3.70
CA VAL A 413 8.03 -3.99 3.18
C VAL A 413 7.07 -3.29 4.14
N THR A 414 5.89 -2.95 3.64
CA THR A 414 4.72 -2.70 4.50
C THR A 414 3.70 -3.82 4.41
N GLU A 415 2.92 -3.97 5.48
CA GLU A 415 1.81 -4.92 5.62
C GLU A 415 0.61 -4.25 6.28
N TYR A 416 -0.59 -4.80 6.05
CA TYR A 416 -1.82 -4.21 6.56
C TYR A 416 -2.00 -4.32 8.08
N ALA A 417 -1.59 -5.45 8.67
CA ALA A 417 -1.87 -5.77 10.07
C ALA A 417 -0.64 -6.39 10.75
N GLU A 418 -0.39 -5.99 12.00
CA GLU A 418 0.70 -6.49 12.85
C GLU A 418 0.66 -8.02 12.95
N GLN A 419 -0.53 -8.62 13.11
CA GLN A 419 -0.70 -10.08 13.11
C GLN A 419 -0.20 -10.75 11.83
N SER A 420 -0.49 -10.15 10.67
CA SER A 420 -0.04 -10.71 9.39
C SER A 420 1.47 -10.57 9.28
N ALA A 421 2.02 -9.42 9.66
CA ALA A 421 3.45 -9.17 9.68
C ALA A 421 4.21 -10.17 10.56
N GLU A 422 3.73 -10.45 11.78
CA GLU A 422 4.32 -11.44 12.69
C GLU A 422 4.31 -12.85 12.07
N SER A 423 3.18 -13.24 11.47
CA SER A 423 3.05 -14.54 10.82
C SER A 423 3.99 -14.69 9.62
N GLN A 424 4.23 -13.60 8.88
CA GLN A 424 5.16 -13.56 7.74
C GLN A 424 6.61 -13.66 8.20
N ARG A 425 6.97 -12.83 9.19
CA ARG A 425 8.29 -12.81 9.83
C ARG A 425 8.74 -14.20 10.27
N ASP A 426 7.86 -14.93 10.97
CA ASP A 426 8.18 -16.23 11.54
C ASP A 426 8.51 -17.29 10.46
N ALA A 427 8.15 -17.05 9.19
CA ALA A 427 8.46 -17.93 8.08
C ALA A 427 9.80 -17.61 7.38
N PHE A 428 10.38 -16.42 7.58
CA PHE A 428 11.59 -16.01 6.85
C PHE A 428 12.79 -16.96 7.05
N PRO A 429 13.14 -17.40 8.28
CA PRO A 429 14.26 -18.32 8.47
C PRO A 429 14.08 -19.65 7.71
N ILE A 430 12.85 -20.17 7.68
CA ILE A 430 12.52 -21.42 6.98
C ILE A 430 12.65 -21.23 5.46
N ILE A 431 12.18 -20.10 4.93
CA ILE A 431 12.30 -19.76 3.50
C ILE A 431 13.78 -19.69 3.09
N VAL A 432 14.59 -19.00 3.89
CA VAL A 432 16.03 -18.85 3.63
C VAL A 432 16.72 -20.21 3.70
N GLN A 433 16.45 -21.01 4.73
CA GLN A 433 17.05 -22.33 4.90
C GLN A 433 16.76 -23.23 3.70
N HIS A 434 15.50 -23.38 3.30
CA HIS A 434 15.13 -24.19 2.14
C HIS A 434 15.79 -23.69 0.84
N SER A 435 15.99 -22.38 0.71
CA SER A 435 16.64 -21.81 -0.47
C SER A 435 18.14 -22.13 -0.51
N ILE A 436 18.83 -22.07 0.64
CA ILE A 436 20.24 -22.47 0.75
C ILE A 436 20.40 -23.97 0.46
N GLU A 437 19.50 -24.81 0.96
CA GLU A 437 19.48 -26.24 0.67
C GLU A 437 19.30 -26.50 -0.83
N ALA A 438 18.40 -25.76 -1.49
CA ALA A 438 18.19 -25.85 -2.94
C ALA A 438 19.41 -25.41 -3.76
N LEU A 439 20.28 -24.55 -3.22
CA LEU A 439 21.55 -24.14 -3.82
C LEU A 439 22.69 -25.15 -3.61
N GLY A 440 22.42 -26.29 -2.95
CA GLY A 440 23.43 -27.31 -2.66
C GLY A 440 24.14 -27.12 -1.33
N GLY A 441 23.58 -26.30 -0.44
CA GLY A 441 24.07 -26.08 0.93
C GLY A 441 24.97 -24.84 1.07
N ILE A 442 25.22 -24.45 2.32
CA ILE A 442 25.98 -23.23 2.67
C ILE A 442 27.43 -23.23 2.12
N GLU A 443 28.00 -24.42 1.89
CA GLU A 443 29.35 -24.61 1.32
C GLU A 443 29.46 -24.11 -0.14
N LYS A 444 28.32 -23.96 -0.84
CA LYS A 444 28.27 -23.47 -2.22
C LYS A 444 28.24 -21.94 -2.33
N LEU A 445 27.94 -21.26 -1.23
CA LEU A 445 27.96 -19.80 -1.16
C LEU A 445 29.39 -19.29 -1.06
N ASP A 446 29.68 -18.09 -1.57
CA ASP A 446 30.98 -17.46 -1.37
C ASP A 446 31.17 -16.96 0.08
N GLU A 447 32.35 -16.41 0.40
CA GLU A 447 32.64 -15.93 1.76
C GLU A 447 31.71 -14.80 2.22
N ARG A 448 31.37 -13.86 1.32
CA ARG A 448 30.48 -12.72 1.63
C ARG A 448 29.06 -13.21 1.85
N GLU A 449 28.58 -14.11 0.99
CA GLU A 449 27.25 -14.71 1.07
C GLU A 449 27.10 -15.54 2.35
N ARG A 450 28.10 -16.37 2.68
CA ARG A 450 28.14 -17.12 3.96
C ARG A 450 28.09 -16.18 5.15
N ALA A 451 28.91 -15.12 5.15
CA ALA A 451 28.88 -14.12 6.20
C ALA A 451 27.52 -13.46 6.33
N SER A 452 26.83 -13.17 5.21
CA SER A 452 25.50 -12.58 5.21
C SER A 452 24.45 -13.53 5.81
N VAL A 453 24.36 -14.78 5.35
CA VAL A 453 23.35 -15.73 5.85
C VAL A 453 23.57 -16.12 7.31
N SER A 454 24.82 -16.07 7.80
CA SER A 454 25.14 -16.34 9.21
C SER A 454 24.85 -15.17 10.16
N ARG A 455 24.48 -13.98 9.67
CA ARG A 455 24.09 -12.85 10.53
C ARG A 455 22.81 -13.18 11.29
N VAL A 456 22.84 -12.92 12.59
CA VAL A 456 21.62 -12.86 13.41
C VAL A 456 20.82 -11.65 12.93
N ARG A 457 19.61 -11.88 12.46
CA ARG A 457 18.70 -10.83 11.98
C ARG A 457 17.60 -10.59 12.98
N GLU A 458 17.36 -9.32 13.28
CA GLU A 458 16.12 -8.88 13.88
C GLU A 458 15.17 -8.49 12.74
N TYR A 459 13.99 -9.08 12.72
CA TYR A 459 12.97 -8.73 11.73
C TYR A 459 11.95 -7.79 12.38
N SER A 460 12.36 -6.55 12.59
CA SER A 460 11.59 -5.56 13.33
C SER A 460 10.24 -5.29 12.65
N ILE A 461 9.16 -5.30 13.44
CA ILE A 461 7.82 -4.88 13.01
C ILE A 461 7.44 -3.61 13.77
N LYS A 462 7.11 -2.55 13.03
CA LYS A 462 6.72 -1.26 13.62
C LYS A 462 5.47 -0.72 12.92
N LEU A 463 4.62 0.00 13.65
CA LEU A 463 3.54 0.77 13.04
C LEU A 463 4.17 1.86 12.16
N ASN A 464 3.75 1.93 10.90
CA ASN A 464 4.22 2.94 9.98
C ASN A 464 3.55 4.29 10.29
N PRO A 465 4.30 5.34 10.65
CA PRO A 465 3.73 6.64 10.96
C PRO A 465 3.11 7.35 9.74
N PHE A 466 3.39 6.86 8.54
CA PHE A 466 2.84 7.31 7.27
C PHE A 466 1.88 6.30 6.64
N ALA A 467 1.36 5.34 7.42
CA ALA A 467 0.26 4.49 6.99
C ALA A 467 -0.92 5.35 6.51
N ARG A 468 -1.72 4.86 5.56
CA ARG A 468 -2.94 5.56 5.14
C ARG A 468 -3.84 5.75 6.38
N PRO A 469 -4.24 6.98 6.70
CA PRO A 469 -5.07 7.23 7.88
C PRO A 469 -6.38 6.43 7.83
N GLY A 470 -6.73 5.82 8.96
CA GLY A 470 -8.02 5.15 9.17
C GLY A 470 -8.06 3.66 8.83
N GLN A 471 -8.72 2.91 9.71
CA GLN A 471 -8.78 1.45 9.67
C GLN A 471 -9.60 0.93 8.47
N ARG A 472 -9.03 -0.02 7.73
CA ARG A 472 -9.71 -0.75 6.67
C ARG A 472 -10.86 -1.57 7.23
N ALA A 473 -11.90 -1.72 6.42
CA ALA A 473 -13.03 -2.57 6.73
C ALA A 473 -12.67 -4.06 6.57
N VAL A 474 -12.53 -4.77 7.70
CA VAL A 474 -12.41 -6.24 7.74
C VAL A 474 -13.63 -6.80 8.49
N PRO A 475 -14.66 -7.32 7.80
CA PRO A 475 -15.94 -7.63 8.43
C PRO A 475 -15.88 -8.58 9.64
N CYS A 476 -14.93 -9.51 9.66
CA CYS A 476 -14.79 -10.53 10.70
C CYS A 476 -13.79 -10.20 11.82
N SER A 477 -13.10 -9.05 11.75
CA SER A 477 -12.08 -8.66 12.72
C SER A 477 -12.18 -7.18 13.07
N ARG A 478 -11.79 -6.82 14.29
CA ARG A 478 -11.61 -5.44 14.73
C ARG A 478 -10.14 -5.07 14.94
N LEU A 479 -9.21 -5.96 14.58
CA LEU A 479 -7.78 -5.66 14.65
C LEU A 479 -7.45 -4.41 13.82
N PRO A 480 -6.57 -3.53 14.32
CA PRO A 480 -5.95 -2.49 13.53
C PRO A 480 -5.42 -3.04 12.21
N ASN A 481 -5.94 -2.49 11.12
CA ASN A 481 -5.63 -2.90 9.75
C ASN A 481 -5.62 -1.65 8.87
N LEU A 482 -4.47 -1.30 8.30
CA LEU A 482 -4.23 -0.01 7.63
C LEU A 482 -3.52 -0.26 6.31
N VAL A 483 -3.85 0.49 5.25
CA VAL A 483 -3.02 0.47 4.03
C VAL A 483 -1.64 1.02 4.39
N ASN A 484 -0.60 0.27 4.04
CA ASN A 484 0.78 0.51 4.46
C ASN A 484 0.94 0.60 5.98
N GLY A 485 0.22 -0.24 6.73
CA GLY A 485 0.06 -0.13 8.18
C GLY A 485 1.32 -0.35 9.01
N PHE A 486 2.07 -1.40 8.69
CA PHE A 486 3.19 -1.86 9.52
C PHE A 486 4.40 -2.12 8.63
N THR A 487 5.56 -1.58 8.98
CA THR A 487 6.82 -1.89 8.31
C THR A 487 7.41 -3.19 8.83
N ILE A 488 8.03 -3.96 7.94
CA ILE A 488 8.76 -5.20 8.25
C ILE A 488 10.15 -5.09 7.62
N GLU A 489 11.19 -5.30 8.42
CA GLU A 489 12.54 -5.57 7.93
C GLU A 489 12.65 -7.04 7.53
N VAL A 490 13.10 -7.32 6.30
CA VAL A 490 13.07 -8.66 5.71
C VAL A 490 14.47 -9.26 5.52
N ALA A 491 15.48 -8.46 5.15
CA ALA A 491 16.83 -8.96 4.86
C ALA A 491 17.93 -7.97 5.19
#